data_AF-A0A972GID9-F1
#
_entry.id   AF-A0A972GID9-F1
#
_cell.length_a   1.000
_cell.length_b   1.000
_cell.length_c   1.000
_cell.angle_alpha   90.00
_cell.angle_beta   90.00
_cell.angle_gamma   90.00
#
_symmetry.space_group_name_H-M   'P 1'
#
loop_
_entity.id
_entity.type
_entity.pdbx_description
1 polymer ?
#
loop_
_entity_poly.entity_id
_entity_poly.type
_entity_poly.pdbx_seq_one_letter_code
_entity_poly.pdbx_strand_id
1 'polypeptide(L)' 'MTTTDPDEEPRILELSSHHFFIASLFVPQTAATPERPHPLIKGFIAASARLL' A
#
# COMPACT_ATOMS: atom_id res chain seq x y z
N MET A 1 4.43 7.46 -7.98
CA MET A 1 4.86 6.37 -8.88
C MET A 1 3.64 5.54 -9.24
N THR A 2 3.55 5.02 -10.47
CA THR A 2 2.43 4.16 -10.90
C THR A 2 2.98 2.81 -11.30
N THR A 3 2.38 1.74 -10.78
CA THR A 3 2.67 0.37 -11.19
C THR A 3 1.48 -0.16 -11.99
N THR A 4 1.77 -0.75 -13.14
CA THR A 4 0.79 -1.34 -14.05
C THR A 4 0.85 -2.86 -14.04
N ASP A 5 -0.17 -3.49 -14.59
CA ASP A 5 -0.15 -4.91 -14.91
C ASP A 5 0.44 -5.17 -16.33
N PRO A 6 0.40 -6.41 -16.85
CA PRO A 6 0.90 -6.73 -18.19
C PRO A 6 0.18 -6.03 -19.35
N ASP A 7 -1.07 -5.56 -19.15
CA ASP A 7 -1.86 -4.83 -20.13
C ASP A 7 -1.67 -3.31 -20.00
N GLU A 8 -0.67 -2.88 -19.22
CA GLU A 8 -0.35 -1.47 -18.91
C GLU A 8 -1.44 -0.73 -18.11
N GLU A 9 -2.39 -1.45 -17.49
CA GLU A 9 -3.41 -0.84 -16.66
C GLU A 9 -2.89 -0.55 -15.24
N PRO A 10 -3.17 0.62 -14.65
CA PRO A 10 -2.70 0.97 -13.32
C PRO A 10 -3.32 0.05 -12.26
N ARG A 11 -2.48 -0.50 -11.38
CA ARG A 11 -2.90 -1.33 -10.24
C ARG A 11 -2.52 -0.70 -8.90
N ILE A 12 -1.42 0.04 -8.85
CA ILE A 12 -0.95 0.75 -7.65
C ILE A 12 -0.48 2.16 -8.03
N LEU A 13 -0.80 3.14 -7.18
CA LEU A 13 -0.43 4.54 -7.32
C LEU A 13 0.13 5.08 -6.02
N GLU A 14 1.20 5.85 -6.12
CA GLU A 14 1.83 6.56 -5.01
C GLU A 14 1.90 8.06 -5.28
N LEU A 15 1.55 8.86 -4.27
CA LEU A 15 1.66 10.32 -4.32
C LEU A 15 2.90 10.77 -3.55
N SER A 16 3.96 11.14 -4.26
CA SER A 16 5.28 11.46 -3.69
C SER A 16 5.30 12.71 -2.80
N SER A 17 4.32 13.61 -2.93
CA SER A 17 4.17 14.78 -2.06
C SER A 17 3.55 14.46 -0.70
N HIS A 18 3.08 13.23 -0.49
CA HIS A 18 2.51 12.78 0.77
C HIS A 18 3.46 11.80 1.45
N HIS A 19 3.61 11.89 2.78
CA HIS A 19 4.56 11.07 3.54
C HIS A 19 4.34 9.56 3.34
N PHE A 20 3.07 9.17 3.26
CA PHE A 20 2.67 7.81 2.90
C PHE A 20 1.31 7.87 2.20
N PHE A 21 1.26 7.57 0.91
CA PHE A 21 0.00 7.50 0.15
C PHE A 21 0.10 6.40 -0.88
N ILE A 22 -0.72 5.36 -0.73
CA ILE A 22 -0.80 4.23 -1.65
C ILE A 22 -2.28 4.02 -2.00
N ALA A 23 -2.64 4.18 -3.27
CA ALA A 23 -3.90 3.73 -3.82
C ALA A 23 -3.67 2.38 -4.51
N SER A 24 -4.52 1.39 -4.27
CA SER A 24 -4.34 0.02 -4.78
C SER A 24 -5.68 -0.58 -5.20
N LEU A 25 -5.70 -1.31 -6.31
CA LEU A 25 -6.84 -2.14 -6.73
C LEU A 25 -6.81 -3.55 -6.10
N PHE A 26 -5.76 -3.88 -5.35
CA PHE A 26 -5.69 -5.12 -4.58
C PHE A 26 -6.32 -4.96 -3.19
N VAL A 27 -6.71 -6.08 -2.60
CA VAL A 27 -7.34 -6.16 -1.27
C VAL A 27 -6.36 -6.79 -0.27
N PRO A 28 -5.30 -6.08 0.18
CA PRO A 28 -4.18 -6.67 0.92
C PRO A 28 -4.58 -7.37 2.23
N GLN A 29 -5.69 -6.98 2.84
CA GLN A 29 -6.20 -7.59 4.07
C GLN A 29 -6.67 -9.04 3.88
N THR A 30 -7.10 -9.45 2.67
CA THR A 30 -7.55 -10.82 2.44
C THR A 30 -6.40 -11.82 2.38
N ALA A 31 -5.17 -11.33 2.11
CA ALA A 31 -3.95 -12.12 2.09
C ALA A 31 -3.16 -12.08 3.42
N ALA A 32 -3.65 -11.31 4.41
CA ALA A 32 -2.99 -11.16 5.70
C ALA A 32 -3.48 -12.21 6.72
N THR A 33 -2.59 -12.64 7.61
CA THR A 33 -2.95 -13.37 8.84
C THR A 33 -2.36 -12.65 10.06
N PRO A 34 -2.80 -12.96 11.30
CA PRO A 34 -2.21 -12.36 12.50
C PRO A 34 -0.70 -12.60 12.61
N GLU A 35 -0.21 -13.78 12.22
CA GLU A 35 1.21 -14.15 12.26
C GLU A 35 1.99 -13.55 11.08
N ARG A 36 1.30 -13.23 9.98
CA ARG A 36 1.89 -12.67 8.76
C ARG A 36 1.07 -11.48 8.24
N PRO A 37 1.19 -10.30 8.89
CA PRO A 37 0.50 -9.11 8.44
C PRO A 37 1.05 -8.62 7.08
N HIS A 38 0.16 -8.13 6.23
CA HIS A 38 0.52 -7.67 4.88
C HIS A 38 1.44 -6.43 4.94
N PRO A 39 2.52 -6.36 4.14
CA PRO A 39 3.47 -5.24 4.16
C PRO A 39 2.84 -3.86 4.01
N LEU A 40 1.87 -3.70 3.09
CA LEU A 40 1.15 -2.43 2.91
C LEU A 40 0.43 -1.96 4.18
N ILE A 41 -0.18 -2.89 4.92
CA ILE A 41 -0.89 -2.58 6.17
C ILE A 41 0.12 -2.18 7.25
N LYS A 42 1.22 -2.93 7.40
CA LYS A 42 2.29 -2.58 8.35
C LYS A 42 2.89 -1.21 8.04
N GLY A 43 3.15 -0.92 6.76
CA GLY A 43 3.70 0.35 6.30
C GLY A 43 2.77 1.53 6.64
N PHE A 44 1.47 1.38 6.41
CA PHE A 44 0.48 2.40 6.75
C PHE A 44 0.45 2.70 8.26
N ILE A 45 0.47 1.68 9.11
CA ILE A 45 0.48 1.84 10.58
C ILE A 45 1.78 2.52 11.03
N ALA A 46 2.94 2.08 10.51
CA ALA A 46 4.23 2.68 10.86
C ALA A 46 4.32 4.15 10.45
N ALA A 47 3.82 4.50 9.25
CA ALA A 47 3.75 5.88 8.79
C ALA A 47 2.81 6.73 9.66
N SER A 48 1.67 6.17 10.08
CA SER A 48 0.73 6.84 10.98
C SER A 48 1.33 7.11 12.36
N ALA A 49 2.10 6.16 12.91
CA ALA A 49 2.75 6.31 14.20
C ALA A 49 3.89 7.34 14.20
N ARG A 50 4.48 7.65 13.04
CA ARG A 50 5.55 8.65 12.89
C ARG A 50 5.03 10.09 12.84
N LEU A 51 3.72 10.26 12.64
CA LEU A 51 3.05 11.57 12.62
C LEU A 51 2.50 11.99 13.99
N LEU A 52 2.71 11.16 15.02
CA LEU A 52 2.49 11.47 16.45
C LEU A 52 3.81 11.92 17.09
#